data_AF-A0A3P1XS44-F1
#
_entry.id   AF-A0A3P1XS44-F1
#
_cell.length_a   1.000
_cell.length_b   1.000
_cell.length_c   1.000
_cell.angle_alpha   90.00
_cell.angle_beta   90.00
_cell.angle_gamma   90.00
#
_symmetry.space_group_name_H-M   'P 1'
#
loop_
_entity.id
_entity.type
_entity.pdbx_description
1 polymer ?
#
loop_
_entity_poly.entity_id
_entity_poly.type
_entity_poly.pdbx_seq_one_letter_code
_entity_poly.pdbx_strand_id
1 'polypeptide(L)'
;MIAMNTNQNPNALSNLQLNYWLSVFFTWIPALIFFLLNKETQSPREREYNAANLNFSLLRLFVYIALTILTQLPDVLGVIFLFGLSALSIVLFVFHIIAAVKLNDTYQRGEKAPFFFNLSIVK
;
A
#
# COMPACT_ATOMS: atom_id res chain seq x y z
N MET A 1 -3.20 16.34 -37.17
CA MET A 1 -2.14 15.53 -36.52
C MET A 1 -2.43 15.53 -35.03
N ILE A 2 -2.88 14.41 -34.48
CA ILE A 2 -3.12 14.27 -33.04
C ILE A 2 -1.76 13.94 -32.43
N ALA A 3 -1.22 14.84 -31.60
CA ALA A 3 0.02 14.58 -30.89
C ALA A 3 -0.22 13.37 -29.96
N MET A 4 0.40 12.23 -30.29
CA MET A 4 0.49 11.10 -29.39
C MET A 4 1.22 11.57 -28.13
N ASN A 5 0.54 11.52 -26.98
CA ASN A 5 1.13 11.81 -25.68
C ASN A 5 2.18 10.73 -25.36
N THR A 6 3.44 11.01 -25.65
CA THR A 6 4.59 10.11 -25.50
C THR A 6 5.01 9.87 -24.04
N ASN A 7 4.28 10.39 -23.04
CA ASN A 7 4.68 10.37 -21.63
C ASN A 7 3.96 9.31 -20.78
N GLN A 8 3.27 8.35 -21.39
CA GLN A 8 2.70 7.22 -20.66
C GLN A 8 3.70 6.07 -20.70
N ASN A 9 4.24 5.68 -19.54
CA ASN A 9 5.02 4.46 -19.43
C ASN A 9 4.11 3.27 -19.80
N PRO A 10 4.38 2.54 -20.91
CA PRO A 10 3.51 1.46 -21.35
C PRO A 10 3.40 0.34 -20.31
N ASN A 11 4.35 0.27 -19.37
CA ASN A 11 4.41 -0.71 -18.30
C ASN A 11 3.90 -0.17 -16.94
N ALA A 12 3.35 1.05 -16.89
CA ALA A 12 2.91 1.69 -15.63
C ALA A 12 1.99 0.78 -14.80
N LEU A 13 0.94 0.26 -15.42
CA LEU A 13 -0.03 -0.61 -14.76
C LEU A 13 0.60 -1.92 -14.28
N SER A 14 1.45 -2.54 -15.11
CA SER A 14 2.15 -3.78 -14.74
C SER A 14 3.08 -3.56 -13.54
N ASN A 15 3.83 -2.46 -13.55
CA ASN A 15 4.71 -2.07 -12.44
C ASN A 15 3.92 -1.79 -11.16
N LEU A 16 2.76 -1.14 -11.26
CA LEU A 16 1.86 -0.92 -10.12
C LEU A 16 1.32 -2.25 -9.57
N GLN A 17 0.89 -3.16 -10.44
CA GLN A 17 0.41 -4.49 -10.02
C GLN A 17 1.49 -5.27 -9.29
N LEU A 18 2.71 -5.27 -9.83
CA LEU A 18 3.86 -5.90 -9.20
C LEU A 18 4.14 -5.26 -7.84
N ASN A 19 4.15 -3.93 -7.75
CA ASN A 19 4.35 -3.22 -6.48
C ASN A 19 3.31 -3.62 -5.43
N TYR A 20 2.02 -3.59 -5.77
CA TYR A 20 0.93 -3.91 -4.85
C TYR A 20 1.03 -5.37 -4.36
N TRP A 21 1.18 -6.34 -5.27
CA TRP A 21 1.28 -7.74 -4.89
C TRP A 21 2.52 -8.05 -4.06
N LEU A 22 3.68 -7.49 -4.41
CA LEU A 22 4.87 -7.63 -3.58
C LEU A 22 4.65 -7.01 -2.20
N SER A 23 3.99 -5.86 -2.11
CA SER A 23 3.72 -5.17 -0.83
C SER A 23 2.69 -5.88 0.04
N VAL A 24 1.76 -6.64 -0.55
CA VAL A 24 0.85 -7.53 0.20
C VAL A 24 1.67 -8.52 1.03
N PHE A 25 2.65 -9.20 0.44
CA PHE A 25 3.39 -10.29 1.08
C PHE A 25 4.65 -9.83 1.82
N PHE A 26 5.35 -8.80 1.32
CA PHE A 26 6.61 -8.30 1.87
C PHE A 26 6.45 -6.94 2.58
N THR A 27 5.20 -6.50 2.81
CA THR A 27 4.86 -5.25 3.51
C THR A 27 5.44 -4.02 2.81
N TRP A 28 6.29 -3.24 3.49
CA TRP A 28 6.62 -1.86 3.07
C TRP A 28 7.86 -1.75 2.18
N ILE A 29 8.74 -2.75 2.22
CA ILE A 29 10.02 -2.68 1.50
C ILE A 29 9.80 -2.53 -0.02
N PRO A 30 8.97 -3.36 -0.68
CA PRO A 30 8.70 -3.17 -2.10
C PRO A 30 8.04 -1.82 -2.38
N ALA A 31 7.02 -1.44 -1.59
CA ALA A 31 6.33 -0.17 -1.75
C ALA A 31 7.29 1.04 -1.70
N LEU A 32 8.26 1.01 -0.78
CA LEU A 32 9.25 2.08 -0.67
C LEU A 32 10.18 2.11 -1.88
N ILE A 33 10.69 0.94 -2.29
CA ILE A 33 11.58 0.82 -3.45
C ILE A 33 10.91 1.40 -4.70
N PHE A 34 9.68 0.97 -5.00
CA PHE A 34 8.94 1.44 -6.17
C PHE A 34 8.60 2.93 -6.08
N PHE A 35 8.29 3.45 -4.88
CA PHE A 35 8.01 4.87 -4.67
C PHE A 35 9.25 5.75 -4.90
N LEU A 36 10.43 5.29 -4.46
CA LEU A 36 11.68 6.04 -4.60
C LEU A 36 12.27 5.94 -6.01
N LEU A 37 12.31 4.74 -6.61
CA LEU A 37 12.92 4.53 -7.93
C LEU A 37 12.16 5.24 -9.05
N ASN A 38 10.82 5.29 -8.96
CA ASN A 38 10.00 5.90 -9.98
C ASN A 38 9.71 7.38 -9.72
N LYS A 39 10.35 8.01 -8.72
CA LYS A 39 10.04 9.37 -8.28
C LYS A 39 10.06 10.40 -9.40
N GLU A 40 11.02 10.30 -10.30
CA GLU A 40 11.23 11.27 -11.39
C GLU A 40 10.57 10.86 -12.72
N THR A 41 10.24 9.58 -12.89
CA THR A 41 9.79 9.01 -14.17
C THR A 41 8.29 8.71 -14.22
N GLN A 42 7.62 8.67 -13.07
CA GLN A 42 6.20 8.34 -12.98
C GLN A 42 5.29 9.53 -13.27
N SER A 43 4.14 9.27 -13.90
CA SER A 43 3.08 10.27 -14.01
C SER A 43 2.52 10.67 -12.63
N PRO A 44 1.89 11.86 -12.48
CA PRO A 44 1.28 12.26 -11.22
C PRO A 44 0.31 11.20 -10.66
N ARG A 45 -0.38 10.50 -11.56
CA ARG A 45 -1.31 9.43 -11.23
C ARG A 45 -0.62 8.18 -10.70
N GLU A 46 0.44 7.72 -11.36
CA GLU A 46 1.24 6.59 -10.87
C GLU A 46 1.85 6.90 -9.50
N ARG A 47 2.30 8.14 -9.29
CA ARG A 47 2.80 8.60 -7.99
C ARG A 47 1.75 8.48 -6.90
N GLU A 48 0.52 8.91 -7.15
CA GLU A 48 -0.57 8.79 -6.18
C GLU A 48 -0.82 7.32 -5.79
N TYR A 49 -0.81 6.42 -6.77
CA TYR A 49 -1.00 4.98 -6.53
C TYR A 49 0.17 4.35 -5.77
N ASN A 50 1.41 4.72 -6.09
CA ASN A 50 2.60 4.27 -5.36
C ASN A 50 2.65 4.84 -3.93
N ALA A 51 2.32 6.11 -3.76
CA ALA A 51 2.24 6.77 -2.46
C ALA A 51 1.17 6.12 -1.58
N ALA A 52 -0.03 5.86 -2.12
CA ALA A 52 -1.10 5.19 -1.41
C ALA A 52 -0.68 3.77 -0.97
N ASN A 53 -0.03 3.02 -1.85
CA ASN A 53 0.47 1.69 -1.50
C ASN A 53 1.52 1.73 -0.38
N LEU A 54 2.48 2.66 -0.46
CA LEU A 54 3.49 2.86 0.57
C LEU A 54 2.87 3.25 1.91
N ASN A 55 1.97 4.23 1.90
CA ASN A 55 1.23 4.68 3.07
C ASN A 55 0.49 3.53 3.77
N PHE A 56 -0.20 2.68 3.01
CA PHE A 56 -0.93 1.55 3.57
C PHE A 56 0.01 0.45 4.09
N SER A 57 1.14 0.25 3.41
CA SER A 57 2.17 -0.68 3.84
C SER A 57 2.85 -0.23 5.14
N LEU A 58 3.08 1.07 5.31
CA LEU A 58 3.62 1.66 6.54
C LEU A 58 2.60 1.58 7.69
N LEU A 59 1.32 1.80 7.42
CA LEU A 59 0.25 1.54 8.40
C LEU A 59 0.32 0.10 8.92
N ARG A 60 0.43 -0.88 8.02
CA ARG A 60 0.59 -2.31 8.42
C ARG A 60 1.85 -2.53 9.23
N LEU A 61 2.98 -1.93 8.83
CA LEU A 61 4.23 -1.99 9.59
C LEU A 61 4.05 -1.48 11.02
N PHE A 62 3.40 -0.33 11.21
CA PHE A 62 3.15 0.22 12.55
C PHE A 62 2.28 -0.70 13.41
N VAL A 63 1.28 -1.37 12.82
CA VAL A 63 0.49 -2.37 13.54
C VAL A 63 1.34 -3.58 13.95
N TYR A 64 2.24 -4.07 13.10
CA TYR A 64 3.17 -5.15 13.46
C TYR A 64 4.15 -4.74 14.57
N ILE A 65 4.65 -3.51 14.54
CA ILE A 65 5.52 -2.97 15.59
C ILE A 65 4.74 -2.88 16.90
N ALA A 66 3.52 -2.35 16.89
CA ALA A 66 2.67 -2.26 18.07
C ALA A 66 2.37 -3.64 18.67
N LEU A 67 2.05 -4.64 17.83
CA LEU A 67 1.88 -6.03 18.25
C LEU A 67 3.13 -6.57 18.96
N THR A 68 4.31 -6.38 18.37
CA THR A 68 5.59 -6.84 18.93
C THR A 68 5.90 -6.19 20.29
N ILE A 69 5.55 -4.93 20.47
CA ILE A 69 5.73 -4.23 21.75
C ILE A 69 4.78 -4.78 22.80
N LEU A 70 3.51 -5.01 22.45
CA LEU A 70 2.51 -5.53 23.38
C LEU A 70 2.85 -6.92 23.92
N THR A 71 3.51 -7.78 23.14
CA THR A 71 3.94 -9.10 23.64
C THR A 71 4.97 -9.01 24.77
N GLN A 72 5.60 -7.85 24.98
CA GLN A 72 6.54 -7.62 26.08
C GLN A 72 5.86 -7.14 27.37
N LEU A 73 4.55 -6.83 27.34
CA LEU A 73 3.80 -6.36 28.51
C LEU A 73 3.12 -7.55 29.22
N PRO A 74 3.46 -7.84 30.49
CA PRO A 74 2.95 -9.02 31.22
C PRO A 74 1.52 -8.90 31.78
N ASP A 75 0.77 -7.83 31.46
CA ASP A 75 -0.52 -7.53 32.09
C ASP A 75 -1.75 -8.03 31.29
N VAL A 76 -2.89 -8.22 31.97
CA VAL A 76 -4.19 -8.58 31.38
C VAL A 76 -4.60 -7.62 30.26
N LEU A 77 -4.25 -6.34 30.38
CA LEU A 77 -4.45 -5.35 29.32
C LEU A 77 -3.68 -5.73 28.04
N GLY A 78 -2.44 -6.20 28.17
CA GLY A 78 -1.62 -6.66 27.05
C GLY A 78 -2.31 -7.76 26.24
N VAL A 79 -2.96 -8.72 26.90
CA VAL A 79 -3.69 -9.81 26.23
C VAL A 79 -4.88 -9.29 25.43
N ILE A 80 -5.71 -8.41 26.00
CA ILE A 80 -6.88 -7.85 25.31
C ILE A 80 -6.44 -7.04 24.07
N PHE A 81 -5.45 -6.17 24.23
CA PHE A 81 -4.91 -5.38 23.12
C PHE A 81 -4.25 -6.27 22.05
N LEU A 82 -3.59 -7.36 22.44
CA LEU A 82 -2.99 -8.32 21.51
C LEU A 82 -4.04 -8.96 20.61
N PHE A 83 -5.17 -9.43 21.15
CA PHE A 83 -6.26 -9.98 20.35
C PHE A 83 -6.86 -8.93 19.40
N GLY A 84 -7.13 -7.72 19.91
CA GLY A 84 -7.69 -6.63 19.11
C GLY A 84 -6.77 -6.22 17.94
N LEU A 85 -5.48 -6.01 18.21
CA LEU A 85 -4.52 -5.66 17.16
C LEU A 85 -4.23 -6.81 16.20
N SER A 86 -4.32 -8.07 16.66
CA SER A 86 -4.17 -9.23 15.78
C SER A 86 -5.31 -9.30 14.78
N ALA A 87 -6.56 -9.09 15.22
CA ALA A 87 -7.72 -9.00 14.34
C ALA A 87 -7.58 -7.83 13.35
N LEU A 88 -7.16 -6.65 13.83
CA LEU A 88 -6.89 -5.50 12.96
C LEU A 88 -5.83 -5.82 11.90
N SER A 89 -4.75 -6.52 12.26
CA SER A 89 -3.69 -6.91 11.34
C SER A 89 -4.21 -7.79 10.20
N ILE A 90 -5.09 -8.75 10.50
CA ILE A 90 -5.75 -9.60 9.50
C ILE A 90 -6.65 -8.76 8.57
N VAL A 91 -7.46 -7.85 9.13
CA VAL A 91 -8.33 -6.96 8.34
C VAL A 91 -7.50 -6.09 7.39
N LEU A 92 -6.43 -5.49 7.87
CA LEU A 92 -5.54 -4.67 7.04
C LEU A 92 -4.85 -5.51 5.95
N PHE A 93 -4.48 -6.75 6.24
CA PHE A 93 -3.94 -7.66 5.24
C PHE A 93 -4.95 -7.94 4.12
N VAL A 94 -6.21 -8.25 4.48
CA VAL A 94 -7.30 -8.46 3.51
C VAL A 94 -7.55 -7.20 2.68
N PHE A 95 -7.56 -6.02 3.29
CA PHE A 95 -7.71 -4.75 2.57
C PHE A 95 -6.56 -4.52 1.57
N HIS A 96 -5.33 -4.92 1.90
CA HIS A 96 -4.22 -4.84 0.96
C HIS A 96 -4.42 -5.76 -0.26
N ILE A 97 -4.90 -7.00 -0.04
CA ILE A 97 -5.24 -7.93 -1.13
C ILE A 97 -6.34 -7.35 -2.01
N ILE A 98 -7.41 -6.83 -1.41
CA ILE A 98 -8.51 -6.20 -2.16
C ILE A 98 -7.99 -5.03 -3.00
N ALA A 99 -7.10 -4.21 -2.45
CA ALA A 99 -6.48 -3.11 -3.18
C ALA A 99 -5.65 -3.62 -4.38
N ALA A 100 -4.85 -4.67 -4.18
CA ALA A 100 -4.06 -5.28 -5.26
C ALA A 100 -4.93 -5.87 -6.38
N VAL A 101 -6.04 -6.54 -6.02
CA VAL A 101 -7.00 -7.10 -6.98
C VAL A 101 -7.73 -6.02 -7.76
N LYS A 102 -8.19 -4.95 -7.07
CA LYS A 102 -8.98 -3.87 -7.69
C LYS A 102 -8.16 -2.84 -8.46
N LEU A 103 -6.84 -2.85 -8.30
CA LEU A 103 -5.92 -1.88 -8.88
C LEU A 103 -6.14 -1.68 -10.38
N ASN A 104 -6.28 -2.78 -11.14
CA ASN A 104 -6.48 -2.71 -12.58
C ASN A 104 -7.72 -1.89 -12.94
N ASP A 105 -8.85 -2.21 -12.32
CA ASP A 105 -10.14 -1.60 -12.65
C ASP A 105 -10.15 -0.13 -12.26
N THR A 106 -9.67 0.22 -11.05
CA THR A 106 -9.61 1.62 -10.62
C THR A 106 -8.64 2.44 -11.46
N TYR A 107 -7.50 1.84 -11.84
CA TYR A 107 -6.51 2.51 -12.68
C TYR A 107 -7.05 2.73 -14.10
N GLN A 108 -7.75 1.78 -14.70
CA GLN A 108 -8.36 1.99 -16.02
C GLN A 108 -9.51 3.02 -15.98
N ARG A 109 -10.30 3.06 -14.91
CA ARG A 109 -11.46 3.96 -14.78
C ARG A 109 -11.14 5.42 -14.43
N GLY A 110 -9.88 5.80 -14.30
CA GLY A 110 -9.55 7.17 -13.87
C GLY A 110 -9.71 7.41 -12.36
N GLU A 111 -10.00 6.37 -11.56
CA GLU A 111 -10.32 6.49 -10.14
C GLU A 111 -9.05 6.61 -9.27
N LYS A 112 -9.26 6.98 -8.00
CA LYS A 112 -8.23 6.98 -6.95
C LYS A 112 -7.83 5.56 -6.55
N ALA A 113 -6.67 5.45 -5.88
CA ALA A 113 -6.16 4.17 -5.39
C ALA A 113 -7.18 3.42 -4.52
N PRO A 114 -7.29 2.08 -4.65
CA PRO A 114 -8.37 1.27 -4.07
C PRO A 114 -8.22 0.96 -2.57
N PHE A 115 -7.73 1.91 -1.77
CA PHE A 115 -7.66 1.77 -0.32
C PHE A 115 -8.86 2.44 0.34
N PHE A 116 -9.69 1.66 1.05
CA PHE A 116 -10.84 2.17 1.80
C PHE A 116 -10.44 3.12 2.93
N PHE A 117 -9.31 2.83 3.57
CA PHE A 117 -8.70 3.64 4.62
C PHE A 117 -7.19 3.69 4.37
N ASN A 118 -6.58 4.85 4.62
CA ASN A 118 -5.14 5.02 4.52
C ASN A 118 -4.65 6.22 5.34
N LEU A 119 -3.35 6.25 5.68
CA LEU A 119 -2.70 7.38 6.33
C LEU A 119 -1.90 8.17 5.30
N SER A 120 -2.09 9.48 5.16
CA SER A 120 -1.31 10.30 4.23
C SER A 120 0.07 10.67 4.80
N ILE A 121 0.97 9.70 4.89
CA ILE A 121 2.34 9.88 5.42
C ILE A 121 3.24 10.50 4.35
N VAL A 122 3.21 9.93 3.13
CA VAL A 122 3.94 10.44 1.95
C VAL A 122 2.97 10.96 0.88
N LYS A 123 3.46 11.88 0.04
CA LYS A 123 2.75 12.54 -1.07
C LYS A 123 3.50 12.38 -2.39
#